data_AF-A0A1F2QMY7-F1
#
_entry.id   AF-A0A1F2QMY7-F1
#
_cell.length_a   1.000
_cell.length_b   1.000
_cell.length_c   1.000
_cell.angle_alpha   90.00
_cell.angle_beta   90.00
_cell.angle_gamma   90.00
#
_symmetry.space_group_name_H-M   'P 1'
#
loop_
_entity.id
_entity.type
_entity.pdbx_description
1 polymer ?
#
loop_
_entity_poly.entity_id
_entity_poly.type
_entity_poly.pdbx_seq_one_letter_code
_entity_poly.pdbx_strand_id
1 'polypeptide(L)'
;MVPGADPEAVADEQRRAHQLRVVVDLTCAVLRQGRLRRAEAEELVAATRRRALELFPGKEDVFDLVLAPRFARLLEEFVRPRDGARVLPFRRR
;
A
#
# COMPACT_ATOMS: atom_id res chain seq x y z
N MET A 1 21.62 28.02 21.71
CA MET A 1 21.24 26.77 22.41
C MET A 1 19.85 26.41 21.92
N VAL A 2 19.75 25.69 20.81
CA VAL A 2 18.46 25.12 20.38
C VAL A 2 18.24 23.87 21.24
N PRO A 3 17.12 23.72 21.95
CA PRO A 3 16.78 22.48 22.63
C PRO A 3 16.40 21.47 21.54
N GLY A 4 17.41 20.86 20.92
CA GLY A 4 17.29 20.13 19.67
C GLY A 4 17.06 18.65 19.92
N ALA A 5 15.78 18.26 19.92
CA ALA A 5 15.22 16.92 19.78
C ALA A 5 15.81 15.81 20.68
N ASP A 6 14.97 15.29 21.58
CA ASP A 6 15.28 14.09 22.35
C ASP A 6 15.74 12.95 21.42
N PRO A 7 16.94 12.37 21.62
CA PRO A 7 17.50 11.37 20.70
C PRO A 7 16.59 10.13 20.57
N GLU A 8 15.82 9.84 21.62
CA GLU A 8 14.84 8.77 21.64
C GLU A 8 13.64 9.05 20.71
N ALA A 9 13.15 10.29 20.68
CA ALA A 9 12.07 10.71 19.79
C ALA A 9 12.51 10.70 18.31
N VAL A 10 13.75 11.10 18.03
CA VAL A 10 14.33 11.01 16.67
C VAL A 10 14.46 9.55 16.24
N ALA A 11 14.98 8.68 17.11
CA ALA A 11 15.11 7.26 16.80
C ALA A 11 13.74 6.61 16.57
N ASP A 12 12.69 7.05 17.27
CA ASP A 12 11.34 6.53 17.09
C ASP A 12 10.71 6.93 15.76
N GLU A 13 10.84 8.19 15.37
CA GLU A 13 10.40 8.68 14.06
C GLU A 13 11.12 7.91 12.92
N GLN A 14 12.43 7.67 13.07
CA GLN A 14 13.21 6.88 12.11
C GLN A 14 12.74 5.42 12.02
N ARG A 15 12.38 4.80 13.16
CA ARG A 15 11.81 3.45 13.18
C ARG A 15 10.47 3.38 12.44
N ARG A 16 9.56 4.34 12.70
CA ARG A 16 8.26 4.43 12.01
C ARG A 16 8.45 4.66 10.51
N ALA A 17 9.38 5.52 10.12
CA ALA A 17 9.69 5.79 8.72
C ALA A 17 10.26 4.55 8.00
N HIS A 18 11.16 3.83 8.66
CA HIS A 18 11.69 2.58 8.15
C HIS A 18 10.59 1.52 7.98
N GLN A 19 9.74 1.34 9.00
CA GLN A 19 8.63 0.40 8.96
C GLN A 19 7.66 0.72 7.82
N LEU A 20 7.31 2.00 7.65
CA LEU A 20 6.47 2.43 6.54
C LEU A 20 7.11 2.06 5.20
N ARG A 21 8.39 2.35 5.02
CA ARG A 21 9.11 2.07 3.77
C ARG A 21 9.10 0.59 3.44
N VAL A 22 9.34 -0.27 4.43
CA VAL A 22 9.26 -1.73 4.28
C VAL A 22 7.86 -2.18 3.84
N VAL A 23 6.79 -1.67 4.48
CA VAL A 23 5.41 -2.02 4.12
C VAL A 23 5.09 -1.59 2.68
N VAL A 24 5.48 -0.37 2.30
CA VAL A 24 5.25 0.16 0.95
C VAL A 24 6.03 -0.64 -0.10
N ASP A 25 7.29 -0.95 0.15
CA ASP A 25 8.13 -1.71 -0.77
C ASP A 25 7.60 -3.14 -0.96
N LEU A 26 7.17 -3.79 0.13
CA LEU A 26 6.52 -5.10 0.08
C LEU A 26 5.22 -5.04 -0.73
N THR A 27 4.36 -4.05 -0.48
CA THR A 27 3.12 -3.84 -1.23
C THR A 27 3.42 -3.69 -2.72
N CYS A 28 4.39 -2.85 -3.08
CA CYS A 28 4.81 -2.67 -4.46
C CYS A 28 5.35 -3.95 -5.09
N ALA A 29 6.10 -4.77 -4.33
CA ALA A 29 6.63 -6.03 -4.82
C ALA A 29 5.51 -7.04 -5.09
N VAL A 30 4.51 -7.13 -4.21
CA VAL A 30 3.35 -8.03 -4.38
C VAL A 30 2.50 -7.61 -5.57
N LEU A 31 2.18 -6.32 -5.71
CA LEU A 31 1.42 -5.80 -6.86
C LEU A 31 2.14 -6.12 -8.18
N ARG A 32 3.47 -5.92 -8.24
CA ARG A 32 4.29 -6.22 -9.42
C ARG A 32 4.31 -7.68 -9.84
N GLN A 33 4.00 -8.62 -8.93
CA GLN A 33 3.89 -10.03 -9.31
C GLN A 33 2.67 -10.30 -10.20
N GLY A 34 1.66 -9.41 -10.21
CA GLY A 34 0.47 -9.51 -11.07
C GLY A 34 -0.39 -10.75 -10.79
N ARG A 35 -0.26 -11.34 -9.59
CA ARG A 35 -0.96 -12.56 -9.18
C ARG A 35 -2.29 -12.31 -8.49
N LEU A 36 -2.52 -11.07 -8.05
CA LEU A 36 -3.73 -10.67 -7.34
C LEU A 36 -4.84 -10.28 -8.32
N ARG A 37 -6.09 -10.63 -7.98
CA ARG A 37 -7.26 -10.03 -8.63
C ARG A 37 -7.36 -8.55 -8.26
N ARG A 38 -8.12 -7.80 -9.07
CA ARG A 38 -8.35 -6.38 -8.85
C ARG A 38 -8.80 -6.04 -7.42
N ALA A 39 -9.80 -6.76 -6.91
CA ALA A 39 -10.30 -6.54 -5.55
C ALA A 39 -9.24 -6.83 -4.47
N GLU A 40 -8.45 -7.91 -4.62
CA GLU A 40 -7.40 -8.27 -3.67
C GLU A 40 -6.27 -7.23 -3.65
N ALA A 41 -5.93 -6.70 -4.83
CA ALA A 41 -4.92 -5.67 -4.96
C ALA A 41 -5.38 -4.33 -4.36
N GLU A 42 -6.64 -3.95 -4.55
CA GLU A 42 -7.25 -2.76 -3.93
C GLU A 42 -7.30 -2.90 -2.40
N GLU A 43 -7.69 -4.06 -1.88
CA GLU A 43 -7.67 -4.34 -0.44
C GLU A 43 -6.25 -4.28 0.15
N LEU A 44 -5.25 -4.77 -0.58
CA LEU A 44 -3.85 -4.68 -0.16
C LEU A 44 -3.40 -3.21 -0.07
N VAL A 45 -3.74 -2.38 -1.06
CA VAL A 45 -3.44 -0.94 -1.03
C VAL A 45 -4.16 -0.25 0.14
N ALA A 46 -5.43 -0.58 0.38
CA ALA A 46 -6.19 -0.04 1.50
C ALA A 46 -5.58 -0.44 2.86
N ALA A 47 -5.13 -1.70 3.01
CA ALA A 47 -4.44 -2.17 4.21
C ALA A 47 -3.12 -1.42 4.45
N THR A 48 -2.35 -1.18 3.39
CA THR A 48 -1.12 -0.40 3.45
C THR A 48 -1.38 1.05 3.84
N ARG A 49 -2.44 1.67 3.30
CA ARG A 49 -2.87 3.01 3.73
C ARG A 49 -3.21 3.04 5.22
N ARG A 50 -4.01 2.09 5.72
CA ARG A 50 -4.35 2.03 7.16
C ARG A 50 -3.10 1.93 8.04
N ARG A 51 -2.13 1.06 7.69
CA ARG A 51 -0.87 0.95 8.44
C ARG A 51 -0.03 2.21 8.39
N ALA A 52 0.00 2.88 7.24
CA ALA A 52 0.65 4.17 7.09
C ALA A 52 0.09 5.23 8.07
N LEU A 53 -1.23 5.29 8.22
CA LEU A 53 -1.90 6.23 9.11
C LEU A 53 -1.77 5.90 10.59
N GLU A 54 -1.67 4.63 10.94
CA GLU A 54 -1.35 4.22 12.32
C GLU A 54 0.08 4.62 12.73
N LEU A 55 1.03 4.57 11.79
CA LEU A 55 2.41 4.99 12.04
C LEU A 55 2.56 6.53 12.10
N PHE A 56 1.78 7.23 11.29
CA PHE A 56 1.81 8.69 11.15
C PHE A 56 0.39 9.27 11.17
N PRO A 57 -0.24 9.35 12.35
CA PRO A 57 -1.56 9.93 12.47
C PRO A 57 -1.55 11.39 12.00
N GLY A 58 -2.56 11.77 11.19
CA GLY A 58 -2.71 13.12 10.64
C GLY A 58 -1.86 13.45 9.41
N LYS A 59 -1.11 12.49 8.83
CA LYS A 59 -0.36 12.69 7.56
C LYS A 59 -1.06 12.09 6.33
N GLU A 60 -2.40 12.02 6.37
CA GLU A 60 -3.23 11.43 5.30
C GLU A 60 -2.96 12.06 3.94
N ASP A 61 -2.93 13.38 3.86
CA ASP A 61 -2.70 14.12 2.62
C ASP A 61 -1.34 13.79 1.98
N VAL A 62 -0.31 13.59 2.81
CA VAL A 62 1.03 13.25 2.32
C VAL A 62 1.04 11.84 1.71
N PHE A 63 0.31 10.91 2.34
CA PHE A 63 0.15 9.57 1.80
C PHE A 63 -0.59 9.57 0.47
N ASP A 64 -1.71 10.29 0.41
CA ASP A 64 -2.53 10.33 -0.79
C ASP A 64 -1.81 11.07 -1.93
N LEU A 65 -0.96 12.06 -1.62
CA LEU A 65 -0.15 12.77 -2.62
C LEU A 65 1.01 11.91 -3.17
N VAL A 66 1.67 11.10 -2.34
CA VAL A 66 2.91 10.39 -2.72
C VAL A 66 2.66 8.93 -3.08
N LEU A 67 1.90 8.20 -2.26
CA LEU A 67 1.72 6.76 -2.40
C LEU A 67 0.55 6.40 -3.29
N ALA A 68 -0.58 7.11 -3.21
CA ALA A 68 -1.75 6.80 -4.03
C ALA A 68 -1.47 6.81 -5.54
N PRO A 69 -0.80 7.82 -6.14
CA PRO A 69 -0.50 7.79 -7.57
C PRO A 69 0.45 6.66 -7.96
N ARG A 70 1.37 6.27 -7.06
CA ARG A 70 2.28 5.14 -7.28
C ARG A 70 1.52 3.81 -7.28
N PHE A 71 0.63 3.60 -6.32
CA PHE A 71 -0.18 2.38 -6.27
C PHE A 71 -1.16 2.31 -7.43
N ALA A 72 -1.77 3.44 -7.83
CA ALA A 72 -2.65 3.50 -9.01
C ALA A 72 -1.93 2.98 -10.27
N ARG A 73 -0.72 3.49 -10.54
CA ARG A 73 0.10 3.00 -11.68
C ARG A 73 0.36 1.49 -11.60
N LEU A 74 0.74 0.98 -10.44
CA LEU A 74 0.98 -0.45 -10.26
C LEU A 74 -0.29 -1.30 -10.46
N LEU A 75 -1.45 -0.81 -10.03
CA LEU A 75 -2.73 -1.46 -10.28
C LEU A 75 -3.06 -1.47 -11.78
N GLU A 76 -2.81 -0.38 -12.49
CA GLU A 76 -3.05 -0.31 -13.94
C GLU A 76 -2.10 -1.21 -14.75
N GLU A 77 -0.83 -1.26 -14.36
CA GLU A 77 0.20 -2.00 -15.09
C GLU A 77 0.16 -3.52 -14.84
N PHE A 78 -0.04 -3.95 -13.58
CA PHE A 78 0.14 -5.35 -13.19
C PHE A 78 -1.16 -6.07 -12.84
N VAL A 79 -2.23 -5.33 -12.54
CA VAL A 79 -3.49 -5.92 -12.09
C VAL A 79 -4.50 -5.86 -13.22
N ARG A 80 -4.75 -7.03 -13.82
CA ARG A 80 -5.64 -7.11 -14.99
C ARG A 80 -7.03 -6.55 -14.64
N PRO A 81 -7.58 -5.65 -15.48
CA PRO A 81 -8.91 -5.12 -15.27
C PRO A 81 -9.93 -6.26 -15.36
N ARG A 82 -10.75 -6.37 -14.31
CA ARG A 82 -11.89 -7.29 -14.13
C ARG A 82 -11.81 -8.56 -14.98
N ASP A 83 -11.40 -9.66 -14.37
CA ASP A 83 -11.81 -10.99 -14.82
C ASP A 83 -13.35 -10.98 -14.80
N GLY A 84 -13.94 -10.67 -15.95
CA GLY A 84 -15.38 -10.71 -16.15
C GLY A 84 -15.79 -12.13 -15.85
N ALA A 85 -16.47 -12.30 -14.72
CA ALA A 85 -17.15 -13.50 -14.27
C ALA A 85 -16.96 -14.67 -15.24
N ARG A 86 -15.86 -15.42 -15.11
CA ARG A 86 -15.81 -16.79 -15.64
C ARG A 86 -16.77 -17.62 -14.79
N VAL A 87 -18.06 -17.36 -14.97
CA VAL A 87 -19.09 -18.37 -14.75
C VAL A 87 -18.71 -19.45 -15.75
N LEU A 88 -17.98 -20.45 -15.28
CA LEU A 88 -17.90 -21.70 -16.02
C LEU A 88 -19.36 -22.11 -16.23
N PRO A 89 -19.87 -22.18 -17.48
CA PRO A 89 -21.16 -22.78 -17.68
C PRO A 89 -20.97 -24.23 -17.28
N PHE A 90 -21.43 -24.59 -16.08
CA PHE A 90 -21.63 -25.98 -15.73
C PHE A 90 -22.61 -26.52 -16.77
N ARG A 91 -22.08 -27.11 -17.85
CA ARG A 91 -22.85 -27.97 -18.73
C ARG A 91 -23.26 -29.16 -17.88
N ARG A 92 -24.44 -29.08 -17.28
CA ARG A 92 -25.16 -30.28 -16.87
C ARG A 92 -25.69 -30.92 -18.15
N ARG A 93 -25.13 -32.10 -18.40
CA ARG A 93 -25.50 -33.06 -19.43
C ARG A 93 -26.88 -33.63 -19.15
#